data_AF-A0A1E3YV28-F1
#
_entry.id   AF-A0A1E3YV28-F1
#
_cell.length_a   1.000
_cell.length_b   1.000
_cell.length_c   1.000
_cell.angle_alpha   90.00
_cell.angle_beta   90.00
_cell.angle_gamma   90.00
#
_symmetry.space_group_name_H-M   'P 1'
#
loop_
_entity.id
_entity.type
_entity.pdbx_description
1 polymer ?
#
loop_
_entity_poly.entity_id
_entity_poly.type
_entity_poly.pdbx_seq_one_letter_code
_entity_poly.pdbx_strand_id
1 'polypeptide(L)'
;MARSVACAGARKALWAALALAQPVCWAQAQAPAIAASSTLPASRLAAQWEGPALVGQLQLRLIVLDAERGAVAAALTVGSPQCSGGLDSLGQWQRGTLVLKPYRPEPNAAACEVQVRVDADGRRAWVSETGCGAYRGAACVFEGQLQAR
;
A
#
# COMPACT_ATOMS: atom_id res chain seq x y z
N MET A 1 18.35 12.58 -37.86
CA MET A 1 19.53 13.09 -38.61
C MET A 1 19.62 14.58 -38.34
N ALA A 2 20.74 15.01 -37.77
CA ALA A 2 20.90 16.33 -37.18
C ALA A 2 21.69 17.28 -38.09
N ARG A 3 21.29 18.55 -38.04
CA ARG A 3 22.08 19.78 -38.22
C ARG A 3 22.45 20.19 -39.65
N SER A 4 21.80 21.28 -40.08
CA SER A 4 22.35 22.19 -41.09
C SER A 4 22.71 23.54 -40.46
N VAL A 5 23.83 24.03 -40.94
CA VAL A 5 24.65 25.17 -40.57
C VAL A 5 24.14 26.44 -41.25
N ALA A 6 24.30 27.61 -40.61
CA ALA A 6 24.65 28.85 -41.32
C ALA A 6 25.01 29.98 -40.32
N CYS A 7 26.32 30.23 -40.15
CA CYS A 7 26.84 31.54 -39.80
C CYS A 7 27.57 32.09 -41.02
N ALA A 8 27.18 33.25 -41.54
CA ALA A 8 28.06 34.20 -42.24
C ALA A 8 27.29 35.46 -42.66
N GLY A 9 27.93 36.62 -42.53
CA GLY A 9 27.69 37.74 -43.45
C GLY A 9 27.28 39.08 -42.83
N ALA A 10 28.14 39.66 -41.99
CA ALA A 10 28.07 41.08 -41.66
C ALA A 10 28.44 41.95 -42.86
N ARG A 11 27.72 43.06 -43.11
CA ARG A 11 28.28 44.31 -43.66
C ARG A 11 27.31 45.51 -43.54
N LYS A 12 27.84 46.55 -42.89
CA LYS A 12 27.60 48.00 -43.03
C LYS A 12 26.37 48.64 -42.34
N ALA A 13 26.64 48.98 -41.08
CA ALA A 13 26.40 50.25 -40.38
C ALA A 13 25.42 51.28 -40.97
N LEU A 14 24.43 51.68 -40.16
CA LEU A 14 24.05 53.08 -39.99
C LEU A 14 23.56 53.32 -38.55
N TRP A 15 23.90 54.49 -38.02
CA TRP A 15 23.78 54.95 -36.64
C TRP A 15 22.34 55.19 -36.19
N ALA A 16 22.02 54.96 -34.89
CA ALA A 16 21.40 55.96 -34.00
C ALA A 16 21.02 55.39 -32.62
N ALA A 17 21.56 56.05 -31.59
CA ALA A 17 20.96 56.45 -30.31
C ALA A 17 20.26 55.42 -29.38
N LEU A 18 20.71 55.48 -28.13
CA LEU A 18 20.18 54.87 -26.92
C LEU A 18 18.69 55.15 -26.69
N ALA A 19 17.92 54.15 -26.27
CA ALA A 19 17.02 54.24 -25.11
C ALA A 19 16.57 52.84 -24.66
N LEU A 20 16.79 52.57 -23.38
CA LEU A 20 16.49 51.34 -22.66
C LEU A 20 14.97 51.12 -22.53
N ALA A 21 14.48 49.91 -22.82
CA ALA A 21 13.27 49.36 -22.20
C ALA A 21 13.24 47.84 -22.41
N GLN A 22 13.82 47.09 -21.46
CA GLN A 22 13.72 45.64 -21.42
C GLN A 22 12.31 45.24 -20.93
N PRO A 23 11.58 44.33 -21.61
CA PRO A 23 10.44 43.69 -20.97
C PRO A 23 10.96 42.75 -19.88
N VAL A 24 10.55 43.08 -18.67
CA VAL A 24 10.81 42.40 -17.40
C VAL A 24 10.56 40.90 -17.52
N CYS A 25 11.61 40.09 -17.34
CA CYS A 25 11.50 38.66 -17.11
C CYS A 25 10.82 38.43 -15.75
N TRP A 26 9.54 38.07 -15.75
CA TRP A 26 8.87 37.58 -14.55
C TRP A 26 9.36 36.16 -14.25
N ALA A 27 10.26 36.04 -13.27
CA ALA A 27 10.62 34.78 -12.67
C ALA A 27 9.42 34.26 -11.88
N GLN A 28 8.74 33.23 -12.38
CA GLN A 28 7.70 32.54 -11.62
C GLN A 28 8.36 31.75 -10.49
N ALA A 29 8.23 32.26 -9.27
CA ALA A 29 8.54 31.52 -8.05
C ALA A 29 7.57 30.33 -7.96
N GLN A 30 8.09 29.13 -8.17
CA GLN A 30 7.33 27.89 -8.04
C GLN A 30 7.03 27.69 -6.55
N ALA A 31 5.76 27.81 -6.18
CA ALA A 31 5.30 27.54 -4.81
C ALA A 31 5.63 26.08 -4.43
N PRO A 32 6.05 25.81 -3.19
CA PRO A 32 6.37 24.45 -2.76
C PRO A 32 5.12 23.58 -2.84
N ALA A 33 5.22 22.49 -3.58
CA ALA A 33 4.18 21.47 -3.67
C ALA A 33 3.89 20.93 -2.27
N ILE A 34 2.67 21.17 -1.78
CA ILE A 34 2.17 20.60 -0.54
C ILE A 34 2.18 19.08 -0.71
N ALA A 35 2.94 18.38 0.13
CA ALA A 35 3.02 16.93 0.12
C ALA A 35 1.62 16.35 0.34
N ALA A 36 1.08 15.68 -0.68
CA ALA A 36 -0.16 14.95 -0.59
C ALA A 36 0.00 13.86 0.48
N SER A 37 -0.68 14.02 1.61
CA SER A 37 -0.81 12.95 2.60
C SER A 37 -1.57 11.81 1.92
N SER A 38 -0.88 10.69 1.70
CA SER A 38 -1.45 9.50 1.07
C SER A 38 -2.38 8.81 2.07
N THR A 39 -3.58 9.34 2.28
CA THR A 39 -4.67 8.62 2.93
C THR A 39 -5.01 7.42 2.06
N LEU A 40 -4.87 6.21 2.61
CA LEU A 40 -5.31 4.99 1.94
C LEU A 40 -6.79 5.16 1.57
N PRO A 41 -7.18 5.01 0.29
CA PRO A 41 -8.56 5.21 -0.10
C PRO A 41 -9.46 4.24 0.68
N ALA A 42 -10.58 4.75 1.21
CA ALA A 42 -11.51 4.00 2.07
C ALA A 42 -12.02 2.69 1.45
N SER A 43 -12.01 2.61 0.12
CA SER A 43 -12.32 1.40 -0.65
C SER A 43 -11.34 0.23 -0.45
N ARG A 44 -10.17 0.44 0.17
CA ARG A 44 -9.25 -0.64 0.57
C ARG A 44 -9.49 -1.19 1.97
N LEU A 45 -10.32 -0.53 2.78
CA LEU A 45 -10.29 -0.72 4.23
C LEU A 45 -11.38 -1.71 4.73
N ALA A 46 -12.51 -1.84 4.04
CA ALA A 46 -13.49 -2.90 4.29
C ALA A 46 -13.44 -3.92 3.14
N ALA A 47 -12.54 -4.88 3.25
CA ALA A 47 -12.27 -5.83 2.18
C ALA A 47 -12.27 -7.26 2.72
N GLN A 48 -12.83 -8.14 1.91
CA GLN A 48 -12.86 -9.57 2.12
C GLN A 48 -12.01 -10.20 1.04
N TRP A 49 -11.11 -11.08 1.43
CA TRP A 49 -10.33 -11.89 0.51
C TRP A 49 -10.52 -13.37 0.81
N GLU A 50 -10.50 -14.18 -0.23
CA GLU A 50 -10.56 -15.63 -0.15
C GLU A 50 -9.63 -16.27 -1.16
N GLY A 51 -9.15 -17.47 -0.86
CA GLY A 51 -8.28 -18.20 -1.75
C GLY A 51 -7.62 -19.41 -1.12
N PRO A 52 -6.81 -20.13 -1.91
CA PRO A 52 -6.07 -21.28 -1.40
C PRO A 52 -5.05 -20.83 -0.35
N ALA A 53 -5.11 -21.48 0.80
CA ALA A 53 -4.01 -21.48 1.75
C ALA A 53 -2.94 -22.48 1.30
N LEU A 54 -1.78 -22.45 1.95
CA LEU A 54 -0.80 -23.54 1.88
C LEU A 54 -1.45 -24.89 2.27
N VAL A 55 -2.39 -24.87 3.23
CA VAL A 55 -3.23 -26.03 3.57
C VAL A 55 -4.70 -25.61 3.72
N GLY A 56 -5.52 -25.95 2.72
CA GLY A 56 -6.96 -25.67 2.72
C GLY A 56 -7.36 -24.38 2.01
N GLN A 57 -8.49 -23.81 2.42
CA GLN A 57 -9.01 -22.52 1.99
C GLN A 57 -8.84 -21.51 3.13
N LEU A 58 -8.36 -20.32 2.81
CA LEU A 58 -8.19 -19.22 3.74
C LEU A 58 -9.12 -18.08 3.34
N GLN A 59 -9.78 -17.52 4.33
CA GLN A 59 -10.60 -16.33 4.19
C GLN A 59 -10.12 -15.29 5.19
N LEU A 60 -9.99 -14.05 4.72
CA LEU A 60 -9.63 -12.87 5.49
C LEU A 60 -10.72 -11.83 5.34
N ARG A 61 -11.27 -11.35 6.45
CA ARG A 61 -12.24 -10.26 6.48
C ARG A 61 -11.73 -9.12 7.34
N LEU A 62 -11.67 -7.91 6.79
CA LEU A 62 -11.29 -6.71 7.52
C LEU A 62 -12.50 -5.83 7.86
N ILE A 63 -12.47 -5.25 9.05
CA ILE A 63 -13.40 -4.24 9.54
C ILE A 63 -12.58 -3.03 9.97
N VAL A 64 -12.87 -1.87 9.39
CA VAL A 64 -12.17 -0.62 9.72
C VAL A 64 -12.64 -0.11 11.07
N LEU A 65 -11.69 0.16 11.96
CA LEU A 65 -11.96 0.79 13.25
C LEU A 65 -11.63 2.28 13.20
N ASP A 66 -10.50 2.62 12.58
CA ASP A 66 -10.05 4.01 12.43
C ASP A 66 -9.26 4.13 11.12
N ALA A 67 -9.80 4.84 10.14
CA ALA A 67 -9.18 5.01 8.83
C ALA A 67 -7.97 5.97 8.86
N GLU A 68 -7.98 6.96 9.75
CA GLU A 68 -6.90 7.95 9.87
C GLU A 68 -5.65 7.31 10.47
N ARG A 69 -5.85 6.45 11.48
CA ARG A 69 -4.77 5.70 12.15
C ARG A 69 -4.47 4.36 11.49
N GLY A 70 -5.27 3.97 10.49
CA GLY A 70 -5.17 2.67 9.84
C GLY A 70 -5.42 1.49 10.77
N ALA A 71 -6.24 1.66 11.81
CA ALA A 71 -6.60 0.60 12.75
C ALA A 71 -7.76 -0.25 12.20
N VAL A 72 -7.61 -1.56 12.30
CA VAL A 72 -8.58 -2.53 11.78
C VAL A 72 -8.77 -3.70 12.75
N ALA A 73 -9.97 -4.25 12.75
CA ALA A 73 -10.24 -5.59 13.21
C ALA A 73 -10.22 -6.55 12.02
N ALA A 74 -9.75 -7.77 12.23
CA ALA A 74 -9.65 -8.77 11.20
C ALA A 74 -10.07 -10.13 11.71
N ALA A 75 -10.84 -10.86 10.92
CA ALA A 75 -11.17 -12.25 11.17
C ALA A 75 -10.52 -13.11 10.07
N LEU A 76 -9.71 -14.09 10.49
CA LEU A 76 -9.13 -15.10 9.61
C LEU A 76 -9.78 -16.44 9.89
N THR A 77 -10.15 -17.16 8.83
CA THR A 77 -10.63 -18.54 8.94
C THR A 77 -9.90 -19.40 7.94
N VAL A 78 -9.43 -20.56 8.39
CA VAL A 78 -8.81 -21.57 7.54
C VAL A 78 -9.58 -22.87 7.67
N GLY A 79 -9.80 -23.55 6.55
CA GLY A 79 -10.57 -24.78 6.53
C GLY A 79 -10.15 -25.71 5.42
N SER A 80 -10.03 -26.99 5.76
CA SER A 80 -9.92 -28.11 4.83
C SER A 80 -10.72 -29.29 5.42
N PRO A 81 -10.94 -30.38 4.66
CA PRO A 81 -11.57 -31.58 5.22
C PRO A 81 -10.84 -32.18 6.43
N GLN A 82 -9.56 -31.86 6.64
CA GLN A 82 -8.69 -32.46 7.67
C GLN A 82 -8.31 -31.49 8.80
N CYS A 83 -8.61 -30.20 8.67
CA CYS A 83 -8.29 -29.19 9.68
C CYS A 83 -9.15 -27.93 9.53
N SER A 84 -9.41 -27.25 10.64
CA SER A 84 -10.08 -25.96 10.65
C SER A 84 -9.53 -25.07 11.76
N GLY A 85 -9.63 -23.76 11.56
CA GLY A 85 -9.03 -22.75 12.43
C GLY A 85 -9.65 -21.38 12.25
N GLY A 86 -9.55 -20.57 13.30
CA GLY A 86 -10.07 -19.20 13.31
C GLY A 86 -9.24 -18.28 14.20
N LEU A 87 -9.00 -17.07 13.73
CA LEU A 87 -8.29 -16.02 14.48
C LEU A 87 -9.02 -14.69 14.33
N ASP A 88 -9.58 -14.22 15.45
CA ASP A 88 -10.03 -12.84 15.59
C ASP A 88 -8.87 -11.98 16.09
N SER A 89 -8.56 -10.93 15.33
CA SER A 89 -7.35 -10.14 15.52
C SER A 89 -7.63 -8.64 15.39
N LEU A 90 -6.75 -7.86 16.00
CA LEU A 90 -6.68 -6.41 15.84
C LEU A 90 -5.32 -6.06 15.26
N GLY A 91 -5.27 -5.00 14.48
CA GLY A 91 -4.01 -4.54 13.93
C GLY A 91 -4.05 -3.16 13.33
N GLN A 92 -2.90 -2.79 12.79
CA GLN A 92 -2.67 -1.49 12.20
C GLN A 92 -1.84 -1.62 10.92
N TRP A 93 -2.12 -0.75 9.96
CA TRP A 93 -1.31 -0.59 8.76
C TRP A 93 0.03 0.06 9.10
N GLN A 94 1.13 -0.63 8.77
CA GLN A 94 2.49 -0.16 8.96
C GLN A 94 3.25 -0.29 7.65
N ARG A 95 3.63 0.85 7.04
CA ARG A 95 4.43 0.88 5.80
C ARG A 95 3.84 0.00 4.67
N GLY A 96 2.52 -0.02 4.53
CA GLY A 96 1.81 -0.81 3.51
C GLY A 96 1.64 -2.30 3.84
N THR A 97 2.01 -2.75 5.03
CA THR A 97 1.72 -4.09 5.55
C THR A 97 0.80 -3.97 6.76
N LEU A 98 -0.27 -4.74 6.78
CA LEU A 98 -1.16 -4.84 7.92
C LEU A 98 -0.60 -5.89 8.88
N VAL A 99 -0.29 -5.47 10.10
CA VAL A 99 0.20 -6.36 11.17
C VAL A 99 -0.94 -6.62 12.14
N LEU A 100 -1.35 -7.88 12.26
CA LEU A 100 -2.46 -8.36 13.06
C LEU A 100 -1.95 -9.19 14.23
N LYS A 101 -2.55 -8.98 15.40
CA LYS A 101 -2.32 -9.76 16.62
C LYS A 101 -3.64 -10.24 17.19
N PRO A 102 -3.68 -11.40 17.86
CA PRO A 102 -4.91 -11.91 18.45
C PRO A 102 -5.58 -10.86 19.34
N TYR A 103 -6.89 -10.69 19.17
CA TYR A 103 -7.67 -9.82 20.06
C TYR A 103 -7.64 -10.34 21.49
N ARG A 104 -7.67 -11.66 21.65
CA ARG A 104 -7.49 -12.36 22.93
C ARG A 104 -6.31 -13.33 22.80
N PRO A 105 -5.12 -12.96 23.32
CA PRO A 105 -3.96 -13.83 23.30
C PRO A 105 -4.19 -15.08 24.16
N GLU A 106 -3.96 -16.25 23.59
CA GLU A 106 -3.88 -17.49 24.35
C GLU A 106 -2.52 -17.55 25.08
N PRO A 107 -2.43 -18.15 26.29
CA PRO A 107 -1.19 -18.20 27.07
C PRO A 107 0.01 -18.80 26.31
N ASN A 108 -0.25 -19.72 25.38
CA ASN A 108 0.76 -20.39 24.55
C ASN A 108 0.86 -19.83 23.12
N ALA A 109 0.19 -18.72 22.82
CA ALA A 109 0.17 -18.10 21.48
C ALA A 109 0.32 -16.57 21.53
N ALA A 110 0.94 -16.04 22.60
CA ALA A 110 1.25 -14.61 22.70
C ALA A 110 2.18 -14.10 21.59
N ALA A 111 2.96 -15.00 20.98
CA ALA A 111 3.80 -14.70 19.82
C ALA A 111 3.04 -14.75 18.48
N CYS A 112 1.73 -15.04 18.48
CA CYS A 112 0.95 -15.07 17.25
C CYS A 112 0.89 -13.69 16.60
N GLU A 113 1.41 -13.61 15.39
CA GLU A 113 1.35 -12.43 14.54
C GLU A 113 1.02 -12.87 13.12
N VAL A 114 0.13 -12.13 12.46
CA VAL A 114 -0.22 -12.33 11.06
C VAL A 114 0.11 -11.05 10.30
N GLN A 115 0.86 -11.18 9.22
CA GLN A 115 1.19 -10.07 8.33
C GLN A 115 0.44 -10.23 7.02
N VAL A 116 -0.28 -9.18 6.65
CA VAL A 116 -1.05 -9.11 5.41
C VAL A 116 -0.49 -8.00 4.54
N ARG A 117 -0.02 -8.37 3.35
CA ARG A 117 0.38 -7.42 2.31
C ARG A 117 -0.71 -7.39 1.26
N VAL A 118 -1.18 -6.21 0.89
CA VAL A 118 -2.20 -6.04 -0.15
C VAL A 118 -1.55 -5.37 -1.35
N ASP A 119 -1.90 -5.80 -2.55
CA ASP A 119 -1.39 -5.18 -3.77
C ASP A 119 -1.92 -3.75 -3.98
N ALA A 120 -1.31 -3.07 -4.95
CA ALA A 120 -1.60 -1.68 -5.23
C ALA A 120 -3.04 -1.43 -5.68
N ASP A 121 -3.74 -2.44 -6.22
CA ASP A 121 -5.13 -2.32 -6.66
C ASP A 121 -6.14 -2.91 -5.66
N GLY A 122 -5.67 -3.55 -4.59
CA GLY A 122 -6.51 -4.13 -3.54
C GLY A 122 -7.10 -5.50 -3.90
N ARG A 123 -6.80 -6.05 -5.09
CA ARG A 123 -7.40 -7.29 -5.58
C ARG A 123 -6.72 -8.52 -5.04
N ARG A 124 -5.48 -8.43 -4.55
CA ARG A 124 -4.77 -9.58 -3.97
C ARG A 124 -4.19 -9.24 -2.61
N ALA A 125 -4.19 -10.24 -1.75
CA ALA A 125 -3.54 -10.20 -0.46
C ALA A 125 -2.60 -11.39 -0.29
N TRP A 126 -1.43 -11.16 0.30
CA TRP A 126 -0.53 -12.22 0.75
C TRP A 126 -0.55 -12.24 2.27
N VAL A 127 -0.84 -13.41 2.83
CA VAL A 127 -0.91 -13.64 4.26
C VAL A 127 0.25 -14.54 4.67
N SER A 128 0.93 -14.17 5.75
CA SER A 128 1.95 -14.96 6.42
C SER A 128 1.70 -14.94 7.93
N GLU A 129 2.02 -16.01 8.63
CA GLU A 129 1.82 -16.11 10.07
C GLU A 129 3.09 -16.50 10.81
N THR A 130 3.14 -16.20 12.11
CA THR A 130 4.19 -16.67 13.00
C THR A 130 3.54 -17.00 14.34
N GLY A 131 3.79 -18.19 14.88
CA GLY A 131 3.35 -18.55 16.23
C GLY A 131 1.84 -18.74 16.43
N CYS A 132 1.06 -18.91 15.36
CA CYS A 132 -0.42 -18.95 15.44
C CYS A 132 -1.03 -20.36 15.58
N GLY A 133 -0.21 -21.39 15.83
CA GLY A 133 -0.66 -22.79 15.87
C GLY A 133 -1.82 -23.09 16.82
N ALA A 134 -1.96 -22.35 17.93
CA ALA A 134 -3.08 -22.54 18.87
C ALA A 134 -4.45 -22.19 18.28
N TYR A 135 -4.50 -21.30 17.27
CA TYR A 135 -5.75 -20.79 16.68
C TYR A 135 -6.25 -21.63 15.49
N ARG A 136 -5.39 -22.47 14.92
CA ARG A 136 -5.66 -23.25 13.71
C ARG A 136 -5.38 -24.76 13.81
N GLY A 137 -4.84 -25.19 14.94
CA GLY A 137 -4.31 -26.53 15.11
C GLY A 137 -3.03 -26.78 14.29
N ALA A 138 -2.45 -27.96 14.45
CA ALA A 138 -1.14 -28.28 13.86
C ALA A 138 -1.13 -28.44 12.33
N ALA A 139 -2.28 -28.76 11.73
CA ALA A 139 -2.34 -29.20 10.33
C ALA A 139 -2.68 -28.09 9.32
N CYS A 140 -3.39 -27.03 9.72
CA CYS A 140 -3.70 -25.89 8.85
C CYS A 140 -2.62 -24.81 8.98
N VAL A 141 -2.56 -23.82 8.08
CA VAL A 141 -1.75 -22.60 8.24
C VAL A 141 -2.51 -21.37 7.72
N PHE A 142 -2.40 -20.21 8.38
CA PHE A 142 -2.91 -18.93 7.86
C PHE A 142 -1.91 -18.31 6.87
N GLU A 143 -1.46 -19.08 5.87
CA GLU A 143 -0.53 -18.60 4.85
C GLU A 143 -1.07 -18.86 3.46
N GLY A 144 -0.98 -17.87 2.58
CA GLY A 144 -1.45 -18.02 1.21
C GLY A 144 -1.61 -16.70 0.46
N GLN A 145 -1.94 -16.83 -0.82
CA GLN A 145 -2.32 -15.71 -1.67
C GLN A 145 -3.83 -15.73 -1.90
N LEU A 146 -4.49 -14.65 -1.50
CA LEU A 146 -5.94 -14.49 -1.55
C LEU A 146 -6.34 -13.49 -2.64
N GLN A 147 -7.58 -13.59 -3.09
CA GLN A 147 -8.19 -12.68 -4.04
C GLN A 147 -9.38 -11.97 -3.42
N ALA A 148 -9.60 -10.71 -3.78
CA ALA A 148 -10.73 -9.94 -3.31
C ALA A 148 -12.05 -10.60 -3.75
N ARG A 149 -13.02 -10.59 -2.84
CA ARG A 149 -14.35 -11.16 -3.03
C ARG A 149 -15.36 -10.09 -3.42
#